data_AF-A0A933SAX5-F1
#
_entry.id   AF-A0A933SAX5-F1
#
_cell.length_a   1.000
_cell.length_b   1.000
_cell.length_c   1.000
_cell.angle_alpha   90.00
_cell.angle_beta   90.00
_cell.angle_gamma   90.00
#
_symmetry.space_group_name_H-M   'P 1'
#
loop_
_entity.id
_entity.type
_entity.pdbx_description
1 polymer ?
#
loop_
_entity_poly.entity_id
_entity_poly.type
_entity_poly.pdbx_seq_one_letter_code
_entity_poly.pdbx_strand_id
1 'polypeptide(L)' 'MADVVKDSNGNALADGDAVAVIKDLKVKGGSTLKRGTVFKNIRLTQDVREIEVRDGRSTLVLKTEFLKKA' A
#
# COMPACT_ATOMS: atom_id res chain seq x y z
N MET A 1 11.14 7.50 -18.92
CA MET A 1 11.48 7.71 -17.49
C MET A 1 10.62 6.71 -16.73
N ALA A 2 11.22 5.69 -16.14
CA ALA A 2 10.44 4.65 -15.46
C ALA A 2 9.93 5.23 -14.14
N ASP A 3 8.62 5.47 -14.08
CA ASP A 3 7.98 5.97 -12.88
C ASP A 3 7.90 4.81 -11.89
N VAL A 4 8.87 4.75 -10.98
CA VAL A 4 9.00 3.67 -10.00
C VAL A 4 8.09 3.97 -8.83
N VAL A 5 7.18 3.05 -8.54
CA VAL A 5 6.34 3.12 -7.34
C VAL A 5 7.24 3.07 -6.11
N LYS A 6 7.14 4.08 -5.25
CA LYS A 6 7.95 4.18 -4.03
C LYS A 6 7.07 4.24 -2.81
N ASP A 7 7.53 3.64 -1.72
CA ASP A 7 6.90 3.77 -0.41
C ASP A 7 7.21 5.14 0.23
N SER A 8 6.63 5.40 1.41
CA SER A 8 6.84 6.62 2.19
C SER A 8 8.32 6.95 2.50
N ASN A 9 9.18 5.92 2.59
CA ASN A 9 10.62 6.09 2.82
C ASN A 9 11.46 6.16 1.52
N GLY A 10 10.81 6.10 0.34
CA GLY A 10 11.47 6.20 -0.95
C GLY A 10 12.04 4.87 -1.50
N ASN A 11 11.73 3.72 -0.90
CA ASN A 11 12.14 2.43 -1.45
C ASN A 11 11.23 2.05 -2.62
N ALA A 12 11.84 1.47 -3.65
CA ALA A 12 11.11 0.92 -4.79
C ALA A 12 10.26 -0.28 -4.35
N LEU A 13 8.97 -0.22 -4.70
CA LEU A 13 8.02 -1.30 -4.53
C LEU A 13 7.89 -2.09 -5.84
N ALA A 14 7.65 -3.40 -5.70
CA ALA A 14 7.45 -4.32 -6.80
C ALA A 14 6.13 -5.08 -6.59
N ASP A 15 5.59 -5.66 -7.66
CA ASP A 15 4.48 -6.60 -7.53
C ASP A 15 4.91 -7.82 -6.67
N GLY A 16 4.00 -8.29 -5.84
CA GLY A 16 4.26 -9.39 -4.91
C GLY A 16 4.95 -9.00 -3.60
N ASP A 17 5.44 -7.76 -3.47
CA ASP A 17 6.13 -7.28 -2.26
C ASP A 17 5.17 -7.14 -1.06
N ALA A 18 5.72 -6.88 0.13
CA ALA A 18 4.96 -6.69 1.36
C ALA A 18 5.10 -5.26 1.86
N VAL A 19 4.00 -4.68 2.31
CA VAL A 19 3.96 -3.31 2.83
C VAL A 19 3.23 -3.24 4.16
N ALA A 20 3.69 -2.34 5.02
CA ALA A 20 3.09 -2.06 6.30
C ALA A 20 2.55 -0.64 6.35
N VAL A 21 1.40 -0.46 7.00
CA VAL A 21 0.79 0.84 7.21
C VAL A 21 1.56 1.60 8.31
N ILE A 22 2.00 2.83 8.04
CA ILE A 22 2.85 3.60 8.98
C ILE A 22 2.05 4.41 10.01
N LYS A 23 0.76 4.63 9.78
CA LYS A 23 -0.16 5.43 10.61
C LYS A 23 -1.59 4.89 10.53
N ASP A 24 -2.46 5.23 11.47
CA ASP A 24 -3.86 4.83 11.39
C ASP A 24 -4.57 5.53 10.20
N LEU A 25 -5.17 4.73 9.31
CA LEU A 25 -5.90 5.23 8.13
C LEU A 25 -7.36 4.86 8.24
N LYS A 26 -8.24 5.86 8.14
CA LYS A 26 -9.69 5.63 8.06
C LYS A 26 -10.09 5.44 6.60
N VAL A 27 -10.53 4.24 6.25
CA VAL A 27 -11.03 3.96 4.90
C VAL A 27 -12.48 4.42 4.79
N LYS A 28 -12.81 5.05 3.67
CA LYS A 28 -14.18 5.47 3.36
C LYS A 28 -15.03 4.21 3.13
N GLY A 29 -15.99 3.93 4.01
CA GLY A 29 -16.81 2.71 3.95
C GLY A 29 -16.73 1.78 5.17
N GLY A 30 -15.90 2.09 6.18
CA GLY A 30 -16.05 1.52 7.53
C GLY A 30 -14.75 1.20 8.23
N SER A 31 -13.89 0.40 7.61
CA SER A 31 -12.72 -0.17 8.29
C SER A 31 -11.60 0.86 8.51
N THR A 32 -11.11 0.93 9.75
CA THR A 32 -9.90 1.70 10.08
C THR A 32 -8.70 0.76 10.06
N LEU A 33 -7.75 1.04 9.18
CA LEU A 33 -6.46 0.36 9.14
C LEU A 33 -5.61 0.89 10.28
N LYS A 34 -5.16 0.00 11.15
CA LYS A 34 -4.29 0.38 12.26
C LYS A 34 -2.86 0.51 11.77
N ARG A 35 -2.10 1.38 12.44
CA ARG A 35 -0.65 1.40 12.27
C ARG A 35 -0.08 -0.01 12.52
N GLY A 36 0.78 -0.47 11.63
CA GLY A 36 1.40 -1.79 11.68
C GLY A 36 0.62 -2.89 10.97
N THR A 37 -0.57 -2.63 10.41
CA THR A 37 -1.22 -3.58 9.50
C THR A 37 -0.31 -3.87 8.31
N VAL A 38 -0.07 -5.15 8.02
CA VAL A 38 0.80 -5.60 6.92
C VAL A 38 -0.04 -6.24 5.82
N PHE A 39 0.16 -5.78 4.59
CA PHE A 39 -0.37 -6.40 3.39
C PHE A 39 0.76 -7.12 2.66
N LYS A 40 0.53 -8.39 2.36
CA LYS A 40 1.44 -9.22 1.56
C LYS A 40 0.89 -9.31 0.14
N ASN A 41 1.77 -9.48 -0.83
CA ASN A 41 1.39 -9.66 -2.24
C ASN A 41 0.68 -8.43 -2.80
N ILE A 42 1.33 -7.27 -2.72
CA ILE A 42 0.81 -6.03 -3.30
C ILE A 42 0.82 -6.08 -4.82
N ARG A 43 -0.01 -5.27 -5.45
CA ARG A 43 -0.01 -5.07 -6.90
C ARG A 43 0.22 -3.60 -7.23
N LEU A 44 1.18 -3.36 -8.11
CA LEU A 44 1.43 -2.02 -8.64
C LEU A 44 0.28 -1.61 -9.56
N THR A 45 -0.15 -0.36 -9.47
CA THR A 45 -1.19 0.21 -10.34
C THR A 45 -0.55 1.04 -11.46
N GLN A 46 -1.37 1.66 -12.30
CA GLN A 46 -0.90 2.63 -13.29
C GLN A 46 -0.40 3.93 -12.65
N ASP A 47 -0.78 4.20 -11.39
CA ASP A 47 -0.41 5.39 -10.63
C ASP A 47 0.71 5.08 -9.63
N VAL A 48 1.80 5.84 -9.68
CA VAL A 48 2.95 5.59 -8.79
C VAL A 48 2.73 5.93 -7.32
N ARG A 49 1.65 6.67 -7.05
CA ARG A 49 1.26 7.08 -5.71
C ARG A 49 0.28 6.10 -5.08
N GLU A 50 -0.16 5.08 -5.81
CA GLU A 50 -1.22 4.18 -5.41
C GLU A 50 -0.81 2.73 -5.66
N ILE A 51 -1.10 1.88 -4.69
CA ILE A 51 -0.97 0.44 -4.84
C ILE A 51 -2.27 -0.25 -4.47
N GLU A 52 -2.46 -1.40 -5.07
CA GLU A 52 -3.61 -2.25 -4.81
C GLU A 52 -3.18 -3.35 -3.83
N VAL A 53 -3.89 -3.47 -2.72
CA VAL A 53 -3.66 -4.49 -1.70
C VAL A 53 -4.89 -5.36 -1.53
N ARG A 54 -4.67 -6.63 -1.19
CA ARG A 54 -5.75 -7.58 -0.95
C ARG A 54 -5.99 -7.74 0.55
N ASP A 55 -7.21 -7.45 0.99
CA ASP A 55 -7.69 -7.65 2.35
C ASP A 55 -8.74 -8.79 2.34
N GLY A 56 -8.24 -10.03 2.47
CA GLY A 56 -9.07 -11.24 2.37
C GLY A 56 -9.76 -11.39 1.01
N ARG A 57 -11.07 -11.11 0.96
CA ARG A 57 -11.87 -11.16 -0.27
C ARG A 57 -12.02 -9.81 -0.97
N SER A 58 -11.63 -8.72 -0.30
CA SER A 58 -11.75 -7.36 -0.82
C SER A 58 -10.41 -6.87 -1.33
N THR A 59 -10.47 -5.99 -2.32
CA THR A 59 -9.30 -5.29 -2.86
C THR A 59 -9.40 -3.82 -2.47
N LEU A 60 -8.32 -3.26 -1.94
CA LEU A 60 -8.25 -1.88 -1.47
C LEU A 60 -7.14 -1.16 -2.23
N VAL A 61 -7.40 0.07 -2.65
CA VAL A 61 -6.37 0.95 -3.20
C VAL A 61 -5.89 1.87 -2.09
N LEU A 62 -4.59 1.83 -1.81
CA LEU A 62 -3.96 2.60 -0.75
C LEU A 62 -2.85 3.49 -1.34
N LYS A 63 -2.72 4.70 -0.79
CA LYS A 63 -1.66 5.60 -1.18
C LYS A 63 -0.32 5.17 -0.59
N THR A 64 0.72 5.14 -1.41
CA THR A 64 2.07 4.71 -1.01
C THR A 64 2.73 5.64 0.00
N GLU A 65 2.31 6.91 0.08
CA GLU A 65 2.77 7.88 1.08
C GLU A 65 2.49 7.45 2.54
N PHE A 66 1.54 6.54 2.75
CA PHE A 66 1.17 6.00 4.07
C PHE A 66 1.61 4.56 4.30
N LEU A 67 2.39 4.02 3.36
CA LEU A 67 2.86 2.65 3.38
C LEU A 67 4.38 2.66 3.45
N LYS A 68 4.94 1.64 4.10
CA LYS A 68 6.36 1.34 4.05
C LYS A 68 6.59 -0.08 3.57
N LYS A 69 7.70 -0.33 2.89
CA LYS A 69 8.15 -1.70 2.63
C LYS A 69 8.34 -2.45 3.97
N ALA A 70 7.80 -3.66 4.07
CA ALA A 70 7.82 -4.49 5.28
C ALA A 70 8.83 -5.64 5.18
#